data_AF-A0A3D2MXM0-F1
#
_entry.id   AF-A0A3D2MXM0-F1
#
_cell.length_a   1.000
_cell.length_b   1.000
_cell.length_c   1.000
_cell.angle_alpha   90.00
_cell.angle_beta   90.00
_cell.angle_gamma   90.00
#
_symmetry.space_group_name_H-M   'P 1'
#
loop_
_entity.id
_entity.type
_entity.pdbx_description
1 polymer ?
#
loop_
_entity_poly.entity_id
_entity_poly.type
_entity_poly.pdbx_seq_one_letter_code
_entity_poly.pdbx_strand_id
1 'polypeptide(L)'
;MPSHKRYWHCRVGDSQYQRRPRSVVIRCAPIPRLSDRQIGRSNMDVTPIIYHYPASPYAEKVRLLAGYLGVPWRSCDVPIQPPRDTLALLAGGYRRIPVMQLGADIFCDTAIICDEIIALGERPLAPCDDEALALARVAETEVFFAAIRQNTQFKIALGLVLRLGIRGMLAFARDRRSFAQGHGAAALSPEVARTVFRDFLVELDARLGSDDFVGGESPCLSDFCCYHPIFLAKGFNAIKHSQLSPAVRSWVKRMAVLGWGHHDPVTGSTAIDVAKQSDPRILTGVGTNCANVGQWVTVTPTDTGRVPVTGTLVSQDERRTVIARRSDDVGLCHVHFPRLGFECLTIS
;
A
#
# COMPACT_ATOMS: atom_id res chain seq x y z
N MET A 1 37.30 48.11 44.29
CA MET A 1 37.65 49.02 43.19
C MET A 1 37.28 48.35 41.87
N PRO A 2 36.57 49.07 40.98
CA PRO A 2 35.91 48.55 39.77
C PRO A 2 36.87 48.49 38.57
N SER A 3 36.58 47.77 37.49
CA SER A 3 35.95 48.31 36.26
C SER A 3 36.44 47.42 35.09
N HIS A 4 35.82 47.17 33.94
CA HIS A 4 34.70 47.73 33.19
C HIS A 4 34.10 46.60 32.32
N LYS A 5 32.77 46.50 32.24
CA LYS A 5 32.11 46.00 31.01
C LYS A 5 31.07 47.03 30.60
N ARG A 6 31.29 47.65 29.44
CA ARG A 6 30.33 48.52 28.76
C ARG A 6 29.27 47.62 28.12
N TYR A 7 28.01 47.85 28.45
CA TYR A 7 26.88 47.47 27.62
C TYR A 7 26.18 48.77 27.20
N TRP A 8 26.01 48.97 25.90
CA TRP A 8 25.04 49.90 25.35
C TRP A 8 24.19 49.16 24.32
N HIS A 9 22.89 49.34 24.48
CA HIS A 9 21.77 48.78 23.72
C HIS A 9 21.81 49.09 22.22
N CYS A 10 21.18 48.23 21.41
CA CYS A 10 20.15 48.71 20.47
C CYS A 10 19.21 47.62 19.92
N ARG A 11 17.92 47.90 20.11
CA ARG A 11 16.72 47.63 19.28
C ARG A 11 16.38 46.21 18.83
N VAL A 12 15.25 45.77 19.38
CA VAL A 12 14.29 44.83 18.79
C VAL A 12 13.79 45.42 17.46
N GLY A 13 13.99 44.67 16.38
CA GLY A 13 13.33 44.87 15.10
C GLY A 13 12.56 43.61 14.76
N ASP A 14 11.24 43.76 14.62
CA ASP A 14 10.34 42.75 14.09
C ASP A 14 10.81 42.25 12.72
N SER A 15 10.98 40.93 12.56
CA SER A 15 10.61 40.30 11.30
C SER A 15 10.29 38.82 11.51
N GLN A 16 9.12 38.45 10.99
CA GLN A 16 8.60 37.10 10.93
C GLN A 16 9.58 36.18 10.19
N TYR A 17 10.00 35.09 10.82
CA TYR A 17 10.66 33.99 10.12
C TYR A 17 9.90 32.68 10.36
N GLN A 18 8.91 32.45 9.51
CA GLN A 18 8.32 31.13 9.29
C GLN A 18 9.42 30.17 8.82
N ARG A 19 9.87 29.29 9.71
CA ARG A 19 10.74 28.17 9.33
C ARG A 19 9.93 27.18 8.48
N ARG A 20 10.15 27.20 7.17
CA ARG A 20 9.69 26.16 6.23
C ARG A 20 10.40 24.83 6.56
N PRO A 21 9.72 23.68 6.50
CA PRO A 21 10.39 22.39 6.60
C PRO A 21 11.34 22.21 5.41
N ARG A 22 12.59 21.78 5.69
CA ARG A 22 13.59 21.45 4.66
C ARG A 22 13.05 20.30 3.81
N SER A 23 12.78 20.58 2.53
CA SER A 23 12.64 19.55 1.51
C SER A 23 13.98 18.83 1.38
N VAL A 24 14.01 17.54 1.73
CA VAL A 24 15.13 16.67 1.38
C VAL A 24 15.05 16.43 -0.12
N VAL A 25 15.79 17.22 -0.89
CA VAL A 25 15.97 17.00 -2.33
C VAL A 25 16.99 15.88 -2.48
N ILE A 26 16.52 14.64 -2.63
CA ILE A 26 17.37 13.53 -3.03
C ILE A 26 17.70 13.76 -4.51
N ARG A 27 18.96 14.11 -4.80
CA ARG A 27 19.47 14.23 -6.18
C ARG A 27 19.65 12.82 -6.74
N CYS A 28 18.63 12.30 -7.42
CA CYS A 28 18.82 11.15 -8.30
C CYS A 28 19.57 11.64 -9.57
N ALA A 29 20.57 10.89 -10.04
CA ALA A 29 21.32 11.18 -11.26
C ALA A 29 20.74 10.40 -12.45
N PRO A 30 20.83 10.91 -13.70
CA PRO A 30 20.48 10.13 -14.90
C PRO A 30 21.32 8.85 -14.98
N ILE A 31 20.67 7.72 -15.26
CA ILE A 31 21.33 6.42 -15.39
C ILE A 31 21.99 6.35 -16.78
N PRO A 32 23.31 6.10 -16.90
CA PRO A 32 23.97 5.84 -18.18
C PRO A 32 23.38 4.60 -18.86
N ARG A 33 23.39 4.55 -20.21
CA ARG A 33 22.94 3.35 -20.97
C ARG A 33 23.65 2.11 -20.44
N LEU A 34 22.86 1.09 -20.09
CA LEU A 34 23.32 -0.19 -19.56
C LEU A 34 24.35 -0.82 -20.53
N SER A 35 25.60 -0.93 -20.09
CA SER A 35 26.61 -1.73 -20.78
C SER A 35 26.51 -3.19 -20.33
N ASP A 36 26.54 -4.12 -21.28
CA ASP A 36 26.56 -5.56 -21.05
C ASP A 36 27.68 -5.98 -20.09
N ARG A 37 27.33 -6.23 -18.82
CA ARG A 37 28.13 -7.07 -17.94
C ARG A 37 27.25 -7.90 -17.00
N GLN A 38 27.54 -9.20 -17.06
CA GLN A 38 27.33 -10.26 -16.07
C GLN A 38 26.01 -11.02 -16.09
N ILE A 39 25.99 -11.99 -17.01
CA ILE A 39 25.34 -13.29 -16.84
C ILE A 39 26.08 -14.02 -15.70
N GLY A 40 25.37 -14.36 -14.63
CA GLY A 40 25.81 -15.35 -13.65
C GLY A 40 25.73 -14.93 -12.18
N ARG A 41 24.52 -14.86 -11.61
CA ARG A 41 24.26 -15.24 -10.21
C ARG A 41 22.87 -15.88 -10.11
N SER A 42 22.88 -17.19 -9.92
CA SER A 42 21.76 -18.07 -9.62
C SER A 42 21.20 -17.81 -8.21
N ASN A 43 19.87 -17.79 -8.11
CA ASN A 43 19.07 -17.78 -6.87
C ASN A 43 19.40 -16.68 -5.86
N MET A 44 18.97 -15.45 -6.15
CA MET A 44 18.82 -14.44 -5.10
C MET A 44 17.72 -14.86 -4.14
N ASP A 45 17.86 -14.50 -2.87
CA ASP A 45 16.93 -14.82 -1.79
C ASP A 45 15.52 -14.26 -2.12
N VAL A 46 14.65 -15.10 -2.72
CA VAL A 46 13.36 -14.72 -3.36
C VAL A 46 12.26 -14.50 -2.33
N THR A 47 12.58 -14.41 -1.04
CA THR A 47 11.58 -14.31 0.02
C THR A 47 10.95 -12.90 0.04
N PRO A 48 9.64 -12.75 -0.24
CA PRO A 48 8.96 -11.47 -0.16
C PRO A 48 9.15 -10.81 1.21
N ILE A 49 9.50 -9.53 1.24
CA ILE A 49 9.39 -8.70 2.44
C ILE A 49 8.14 -7.83 2.28
N ILE A 50 7.18 -7.97 3.18
CA ILE A 50 5.94 -7.18 3.15
C ILE A 50 6.03 -6.10 4.23
N TYR A 51 5.97 -4.84 3.80
CA TYR A 51 5.85 -3.67 4.67
C TYR A 51 4.41 -3.46 5.04
N HIS A 52 4.06 -3.67 6.31
CA HIS A 52 2.67 -3.63 6.75
C HIS A 52 2.51 -3.19 8.20
N TYR A 53 1.25 -3.07 8.63
CA TYR A 53 0.90 -3.02 10.04
C TYR A 53 -0.33 -3.89 10.26
N PRO A 54 -0.48 -4.54 11.44
CA PRO A 54 -1.48 -5.59 11.64
C PRO A 54 -2.93 -5.20 11.32
N ALA A 55 -3.30 -3.95 11.56
CA ALA A 55 -4.66 -3.44 11.34
C ALA A 55 -4.93 -2.96 9.90
N SER A 56 -3.97 -3.07 8.97
CA SER A 56 -4.17 -2.62 7.59
C SER A 56 -5.03 -3.61 6.81
N PRO A 57 -6.24 -3.24 6.35
CA PRO A 57 -7.12 -4.14 5.61
C PRO A 57 -6.53 -4.60 4.27
N TYR A 58 -5.92 -3.68 3.52
CA TYR A 58 -5.22 -4.03 2.28
C TYR A 58 -4.01 -4.95 2.54
N ALA A 59 -3.38 -4.89 3.72
CA ALA A 59 -2.34 -5.85 4.06
C ALA A 59 -2.92 -7.19 4.51
N GLU A 60 -4.08 -7.21 5.17
CA GLU A 60 -4.81 -8.45 5.47
C GLU A 60 -5.12 -9.24 4.21
N LYS A 61 -5.61 -8.57 3.15
CA LYS A 61 -5.80 -9.17 1.82
C LYS A 61 -4.55 -9.93 1.36
N VAL A 62 -3.41 -9.24 1.30
CA VAL A 62 -2.14 -9.81 0.82
C VAL A 62 -1.63 -10.93 1.73
N ARG A 63 -1.71 -10.77 3.05
CA ARG A 63 -1.23 -11.77 4.02
C ARG A 63 -2.05 -13.05 3.97
N LEU A 64 -3.37 -12.96 3.87
CA LEU A 64 -4.24 -14.13 3.71
C LEU A 64 -3.98 -14.82 2.37
N LEU A 65 -3.76 -14.04 1.30
CA LEU A 65 -3.42 -14.59 0.00
C LEU A 65 -2.09 -15.37 0.05
N ALA A 66 -1.05 -14.78 0.63
CA ALA A 66 0.24 -15.46 0.82
C ALA A 66 0.09 -16.74 1.67
N GLY A 67 -0.69 -16.67 2.76
CA GLY A 67 -0.97 -17.82 3.62
C GLY A 67 -1.71 -18.95 2.91
N TYR A 68 -2.74 -18.62 2.13
CA TYR A 68 -3.47 -19.60 1.33
C TYR A 68 -2.59 -20.26 0.26
N LEU A 69 -1.76 -19.47 -0.41
CA LEU A 69 -0.89 -19.93 -1.49
C LEU A 69 0.37 -20.65 -1.01
N GLY A 70 0.62 -20.65 0.30
CA GLY A 70 1.80 -21.26 0.89
C GLY A 70 3.09 -20.48 0.66
N VAL A 71 3.01 -19.19 0.32
CA VAL A 71 4.19 -18.35 0.06
C VAL A 71 4.81 -17.91 1.38
N PRO A 72 6.03 -18.35 1.73
CA PRO A 72 6.73 -17.86 2.90
C PRO A 72 7.12 -16.39 2.69
N TRP A 73 7.02 -15.55 3.72
CA TRP A 73 7.32 -14.12 3.61
C TRP A 73 7.92 -13.54 4.90
N ARG A 74 8.55 -12.37 4.80
CA ARG A 74 9.12 -11.64 5.93
C ARG A 74 8.29 -10.40 6.26
N SER A 75 7.97 -10.25 7.54
CA SER A 75 7.12 -9.20 8.08
C SER A 75 7.95 -7.99 8.52
N CYS A 76 7.87 -6.90 7.75
CA CYS A 76 8.47 -5.61 8.13
C CYS A 76 7.37 -4.67 8.66
N ASP A 77 7.32 -4.48 9.97
CA ASP A 77 6.37 -3.53 10.58
C ASP A 77 6.71 -2.09 10.21
N VAL A 78 5.67 -1.31 9.86
CA VAL A 78 5.78 0.12 9.61
C VAL A 78 4.76 0.92 10.42
N PRO A 79 5.05 2.19 10.74
CA PRO A 79 4.07 3.08 11.35
C PRO A 79 2.76 3.17 10.55
N ILE A 80 1.63 3.18 11.28
CA ILE A 80 0.29 3.34 10.68
C ILE A 80 0.15 4.68 9.92
N GLN A 81 0.89 5.70 10.34
CA GLN A 81 0.95 7.03 9.73
C GLN A 81 2.39 7.36 9.31
N PRO A 82 2.61 8.20 8.28
CA PRO A 82 3.91 8.81 8.00
C PRO A 82 4.45 9.61 9.21
N PRO A 83 5.78 9.82 9.31
CA PRO A 83 6.81 9.39 8.36
C PRO A 83 7.13 7.89 8.43
N ARG A 84 7.54 7.31 7.29
CA ARG A 84 8.02 5.93 7.17
C ARG A 84 9.39 5.95 6.49
N ASP A 85 10.38 6.49 7.18
CA ASP A 85 11.65 6.93 6.58
C ASP A 85 12.37 5.81 5.83
N THR A 86 12.48 4.62 6.42
CA THR A 86 13.08 3.43 5.78
C THR A 86 12.36 3.07 4.48
N LEU A 87 11.03 2.99 4.49
CA LEU A 87 10.25 2.66 3.30
C LEU A 87 10.34 3.76 2.25
N ALA A 88 10.45 5.02 2.65
CA ALA A 88 10.58 6.14 1.73
C ALA A 88 11.88 6.08 0.91
N LEU A 89 12.97 5.53 1.47
CA LEU A 89 14.21 5.30 0.73
C LEU A 89 13.98 4.35 -0.46
N LEU A 90 13.20 3.28 -0.25
CA LEU A 90 12.90 2.26 -1.26
C LEU A 90 11.79 2.68 -2.23
N ALA A 91 10.60 3.02 -1.71
CA ALA A 91 9.39 3.28 -2.48
C ALA A 91 9.22 4.77 -2.88
N GLY A 92 10.20 5.63 -2.58
CA GLY A 92 10.25 7.02 -3.04
C GLY A 92 9.10 7.89 -2.56
N GLY A 93 8.66 7.68 -1.31
CA GLY A 93 7.59 8.47 -0.69
C GLY A 93 6.17 7.95 -0.96
N TYR A 94 6.02 6.80 -1.65
CA TYR A 94 4.72 6.14 -1.79
C TYR A 94 4.05 5.94 -0.42
N ARG A 95 2.79 6.38 -0.31
CA ARG A 95 2.11 6.51 1.00
C ARG A 95 1.23 5.33 1.39
N ARG A 96 0.84 4.46 0.46
CA ARG A 96 -0.07 3.34 0.76
C ARG A 96 0.70 2.16 1.34
N ILE A 97 -0.02 1.31 2.07
CA ILE A 97 0.46 0.08 2.68
C ILE A 97 -0.59 -1.00 2.39
N PRO A 98 -0.18 -2.21 1.98
CA PRO A 98 1.18 -2.72 1.99
C PRO A 98 2.04 -2.24 0.80
N VAL A 99 3.35 -2.40 0.97
CA VAL A 99 4.36 -2.44 -0.10
C VAL A 99 5.07 -3.77 0.03
N MET A 100 5.45 -4.39 -1.08
CA MET A 100 6.25 -5.62 -1.06
C MET A 100 7.63 -5.37 -1.68
N GLN A 101 8.65 -6.04 -1.18
CA GLN A 101 10.00 -6.04 -1.73
C GLN A 101 10.43 -7.47 -2.07
N LEU A 102 11.07 -7.63 -3.23
CA LEU A 102 11.82 -8.83 -3.63
C LEU A 102 13.21 -8.38 -4.07
N GLY A 103 14.23 -8.59 -3.24
CA GLY A 103 15.56 -8.03 -3.49
C GLY A 103 15.51 -6.52 -3.70
N ALA A 104 15.83 -6.06 -4.90
CA ALA A 104 15.80 -4.65 -5.31
C ALA A 104 14.55 -4.25 -6.13
N ASP A 105 13.57 -5.14 -6.25
CA ASP A 105 12.25 -4.84 -6.85
C ASP A 105 11.24 -4.48 -5.75
N ILE A 106 10.63 -3.30 -5.86
CA ILE A 106 9.68 -2.74 -4.89
C ILE A 106 8.30 -2.62 -5.55
N PHE A 107 7.29 -3.29 -5.00
CA PHE A 107 5.94 -3.39 -5.54
C PHE A 107 4.99 -2.51 -4.74
N CYS A 108 4.48 -1.47 -5.39
CA CYS A 108 3.53 -0.53 -4.83
C CYS A 108 2.12 -0.85 -5.35
N ASP A 109 1.16 -0.96 -4.42
CA ASP A 109 -0.25 -1.33 -4.63
C ASP A 109 -0.55 -2.83 -4.54
N THR A 110 -1.67 -3.20 -3.92
CA THR A 110 -2.02 -4.62 -3.71
C THR A 110 -2.30 -5.37 -4.99
N ALA A 111 -2.73 -4.71 -6.08
CA ALA A 111 -3.00 -5.39 -7.34
C ALA A 111 -1.74 -6.09 -7.87
N ILE A 112 -0.63 -5.34 -7.97
CA ILE A 112 0.63 -5.89 -8.44
C ILE A 112 1.31 -6.80 -7.40
N ILE A 113 1.12 -6.54 -6.11
CA ILE A 113 1.61 -7.43 -5.05
C ILE A 113 0.91 -8.79 -5.13
N CYS A 114 -0.41 -8.82 -5.35
CA CYS A 114 -1.15 -10.07 -5.50
C CYS A 114 -0.71 -10.84 -6.74
N ASP A 115 -0.48 -10.17 -7.88
CA ASP A 115 0.07 -10.81 -9.09
C ASP A 115 1.41 -11.53 -8.81
N GLU A 116 2.32 -10.88 -8.08
CA GLU A 116 3.62 -11.48 -7.73
C GLU A 116 3.48 -12.61 -6.71
N ILE A 117 2.63 -12.46 -5.69
CA ILE A 117 2.37 -13.51 -4.69
C ILE A 117 1.71 -14.74 -5.34
N ILE A 118 0.80 -14.54 -6.29
CA ILE A 118 0.19 -15.64 -7.07
C ILE A 118 1.25 -16.36 -7.89
N ALA A 119 2.17 -15.64 -8.53
CA ALA A 119 3.24 -16.24 -9.32
C ALA A 119 4.25 -17.04 -8.48
N LEU A 120 4.41 -16.69 -7.20
CA LEU A 120 5.28 -17.41 -6.24
C LEU A 120 4.57 -18.60 -5.56
N GLY A 121 3.24 -18.63 -5.61
CA GLY A 121 2.43 -19.64 -4.93
C GLY A 121 2.47 -21.01 -5.61
N GLU A 122 2.41 -22.06 -4.82
CA GLU A 122 2.34 -23.45 -5.32
C GLU A 122 0.89 -23.95 -5.42
N ARG A 123 -0.01 -23.38 -4.62
CA ARG A 123 -1.43 -23.76 -4.62
C ARG A 123 -2.21 -22.98 -5.69
N PRO A 124 -3.05 -23.64 -6.51
CA PRO A 124 -3.89 -22.92 -7.46
C PRO A 124 -5.01 -22.10 -6.77
N LEU A 125 -5.39 -21.00 -7.40
CA LEU A 125 -6.64 -20.28 -7.13
C LEU A 125 -7.71 -20.73 -8.13
N ALA A 126 -8.96 -20.69 -7.71
CA ALA A 126 -10.06 -20.73 -8.66
C ALA A 126 -10.01 -19.50 -9.59
N PRO A 127 -10.40 -19.63 -10.87
CA PRO A 127 -10.52 -18.49 -11.76
C PRO A 127 -11.60 -17.53 -11.25
N CYS A 128 -11.43 -16.23 -11.52
CA CYS A 128 -12.48 -15.24 -11.27
C CYS A 128 -13.30 -15.05 -12.54
N ASP A 129 -14.62 -15.23 -12.44
CA ASP A 129 -15.56 -14.81 -13.48
C ASP A 129 -15.83 -13.30 -13.40
N ASP A 130 -16.53 -12.76 -14.39
CA ASP A 130 -16.80 -11.32 -14.51
C ASP A 130 -17.60 -10.77 -13.31
N GLU A 131 -18.52 -11.57 -12.76
CA GLU A 131 -19.33 -11.20 -11.59
C GLU A 131 -18.49 -11.11 -10.32
N ALA A 132 -17.62 -12.10 -10.08
CA ALA A 132 -16.67 -12.08 -8.98
C ALA A 132 -15.68 -10.91 -9.10
N LEU A 133 -15.22 -10.59 -10.32
CA LEU A 133 -14.34 -9.45 -10.57
C LEU A 133 -15.05 -8.10 -10.34
N ALA A 134 -16.32 -7.99 -10.75
CA ALA A 134 -17.12 -6.80 -10.52
C ALA A 134 -17.37 -6.55 -9.02
N LEU A 135 -17.74 -7.61 -8.27
CA LEU A 135 -17.95 -7.53 -6.84
C LEU A 135 -16.66 -7.14 -6.10
N ALA A 136 -15.53 -7.75 -6.47
CA ALA A 136 -14.23 -7.39 -5.91
C ALA A 136 -13.87 -5.93 -6.16
N ARG A 137 -14.12 -5.41 -7.38
CA ARG A 137 -13.82 -4.01 -7.71
C ARG A 137 -14.56 -3.06 -6.78
N VAL A 138 -15.87 -3.25 -6.63
CA VAL A 138 -16.71 -2.44 -5.73
C VAL A 138 -16.31 -2.60 -4.25
N ALA A 139 -15.87 -3.81 -3.87
CA ALA A 139 -15.35 -4.09 -2.53
C ALA A 139 -14.12 -3.24 -2.18
N GLU A 140 -13.16 -3.13 -3.11
CA GLU A 140 -11.91 -2.39 -2.91
C GLU A 140 -12.11 -0.86 -2.95
N THR A 141 -13.11 -0.38 -3.69
CA THR A 141 -13.41 1.05 -3.82
C THR A 141 -14.51 1.53 -2.87
N GLU A 142 -15.78 1.48 -3.28
CA GLU A 142 -16.88 2.12 -2.55
C GLU A 142 -17.13 1.49 -1.18
N VAL A 143 -17.13 0.15 -1.12
CA VAL A 143 -17.45 -0.59 0.11
C VAL A 143 -16.35 -0.40 1.15
N PHE A 144 -15.09 -0.30 0.72
CA PHE A 144 -13.97 0.02 1.59
C PHE A 144 -14.17 1.34 2.33
N PHE A 145 -14.54 2.41 1.63
CA PHE A 145 -14.83 3.70 2.27
C PHE A 145 -16.12 3.65 3.09
N ALA A 146 -17.12 2.91 2.63
CA ALA A 146 -18.34 2.68 3.39
C ALA A 146 -18.04 2.01 4.74
N ALA A 147 -17.17 0.99 4.80
CA ALA A 147 -16.73 0.33 6.03
C ALA A 147 -16.20 1.31 7.09
N ILE A 148 -15.52 2.37 6.66
CA ILE A 148 -14.98 3.43 7.53
C ILE A 148 -16.09 4.40 7.94
N ARG A 149 -16.95 4.79 7.00
CA ARG A 149 -17.91 5.91 7.15
C ARG A 149 -19.22 5.54 7.83
N GLN A 150 -19.50 4.24 8.00
CA GLN A 150 -20.69 3.74 8.70
C GLN A 150 -20.77 4.18 10.17
N ASN A 151 -19.64 4.35 10.84
CA ASN A 151 -19.59 4.77 12.23
C ASN A 151 -19.64 6.29 12.37
N THR A 152 -20.23 6.74 13.48
CA THR A 152 -20.18 8.16 13.85
C THR A 152 -18.73 8.59 14.10
N GLN A 153 -18.39 9.80 13.69
CA GLN A 153 -17.04 10.37 13.89
C GLN A 153 -16.63 10.35 15.37
N PHE A 154 -17.60 10.47 16.28
CA PHE A 154 -17.39 10.37 17.72
C PHE A 154 -16.89 8.99 18.17
N LYS A 155 -17.52 7.89 17.73
CA LYS A 155 -17.09 6.53 18.10
C LYS A 155 -15.69 6.22 17.57
N ILE A 156 -15.41 6.64 16.32
CA ILE A 156 -14.09 6.49 15.71
C ILE A 156 -13.05 7.29 16.50
N ALA A 157 -13.35 8.56 16.83
CA ALA A 157 -12.45 9.41 17.60
C ALA A 157 -12.15 8.83 18.98
N LEU A 158 -13.16 8.33 19.71
CA LEU A 158 -12.96 7.72 21.02
C LEU A 158 -12.06 6.47 20.95
N GLY A 159 -12.33 5.56 20.01
CA GLY A 159 -11.50 4.36 19.82
C GLY A 159 -10.05 4.69 19.45
N LEU A 160 -9.83 5.72 18.63
CA LEU A 160 -8.49 6.18 18.28
C LEU A 160 -7.78 6.90 19.42
N VAL A 161 -8.48 7.68 20.24
CA VAL A 161 -7.90 8.30 21.45
C VAL A 161 -7.43 7.23 22.43
N LEU A 162 -8.23 6.19 22.66
CA LEU A 162 -7.83 5.07 23.53
C LEU A 162 -6.59 4.33 23.03
N ARG A 163 -6.38 4.25 21.71
CA ARG A 163 -5.24 3.53 21.10
C ARG A 163 -3.99 4.39 20.89
N LEU A 164 -4.16 5.68 20.54
CA LEU A 164 -3.07 6.56 20.07
C LEU A 164 -2.87 7.79 20.97
N GLY A 165 -3.73 7.99 21.96
CA GLY A 165 -3.84 9.24 22.70
C GLY A 165 -4.43 10.38 21.87
N ILE A 166 -4.71 11.52 22.52
CA ILE A 166 -5.33 12.69 21.87
C ILE A 166 -4.41 13.26 20.76
N ARG A 167 -3.12 13.43 21.04
CA ARG A 167 -2.15 13.95 20.06
C ARG A 167 -2.01 13.01 18.85
N GLY A 168 -1.93 11.70 19.09
CA GLY A 168 -1.86 10.70 18.03
C GLY A 168 -3.14 10.61 17.19
N MET A 169 -4.32 10.78 17.81
CA MET A 169 -5.60 10.86 17.09
C MET A 169 -5.67 12.11 16.20
N LEU A 170 -5.25 13.28 16.68
CA LEU A 170 -5.23 14.50 15.87
C LEU A 170 -4.27 14.40 14.69
N ALA A 171 -3.08 13.82 14.92
CA ALA A 171 -2.12 13.53 13.86
C ALA A 171 -2.73 12.55 12.83
N PHE A 172 -3.37 11.48 13.28
CA PHE A 172 -4.06 10.51 12.42
C PHE A 172 -5.15 11.17 11.58
N ALA A 173 -6.02 11.97 12.20
CA ALA A 173 -7.11 12.64 11.50
C ALA A 173 -6.59 13.62 10.45
N ARG A 174 -5.50 14.34 10.74
CA ARG A 174 -4.83 15.22 9.77
C ARG A 174 -4.23 14.44 8.61
N ASP A 175 -3.53 13.34 8.91
CA ASP A 175 -2.94 12.45 7.92
C ASP A 175 -4.02 11.86 7.00
N ARG A 176 -5.09 11.30 7.57
CA ARG A 176 -6.20 10.70 6.80
C ARG A 176 -6.96 11.72 5.97
N ARG A 177 -7.11 12.96 6.45
CA ARG A 177 -7.67 14.05 5.65
C ARG A 177 -6.79 14.35 4.45
N SER A 178 -5.48 14.50 4.64
CA SER A 178 -4.53 14.70 3.52
C SER A 178 -4.50 13.51 2.57
N PHE A 179 -4.58 12.28 3.10
CA PHE A 179 -4.57 11.06 2.30
C PHE A 179 -5.80 10.95 1.38
N ALA A 180 -6.98 11.37 1.85
CA ALA A 180 -8.22 11.28 1.10
C ALA A 180 -8.54 12.53 0.24
N GLN A 181 -7.67 13.54 0.23
CA GLN A 181 -7.89 14.77 -0.54
C GLN A 181 -8.11 14.47 -2.02
N GLY A 182 -9.21 14.98 -2.58
CA GLY A 182 -9.57 14.81 -3.99
C GLY A 182 -10.28 13.49 -4.34
N HIS A 183 -10.55 12.61 -3.37
CA HIS A 183 -11.22 11.34 -3.64
C HIS A 183 -12.69 11.33 -3.17
N GLY A 184 -13.63 11.32 -4.12
CA GLY A 184 -15.07 11.47 -3.86
C GLY A 184 -15.67 10.38 -2.96
N ALA A 185 -15.28 9.11 -3.12
CA ALA A 185 -15.81 8.01 -2.30
C ALA A 185 -15.45 8.14 -0.80
N ALA A 186 -14.42 8.91 -0.46
CA ALA A 186 -14.09 9.21 0.93
C ALA A 186 -15.08 10.20 1.61
N ALA A 187 -15.99 10.82 0.84
CA ALA A 187 -16.91 11.85 1.30
C ALA A 187 -18.35 11.34 1.60
N LEU A 188 -18.63 10.04 1.50
CA LEU A 188 -19.97 9.47 1.74
C LEU A 188 -20.56 9.89 3.09
N SER A 189 -21.87 10.17 3.15
CA SER A 189 -22.57 10.34 4.43
C SER A 189 -22.67 9.00 5.16
N PRO A 190 -22.81 8.97 6.50
CA PRO A 190 -22.96 7.71 7.24
C PRO A 190 -24.19 6.89 6.82
N GLU A 191 -25.25 7.54 6.35
CA GLU A 191 -26.43 6.85 5.84
C GLU A 191 -26.16 6.15 4.51
N VAL A 192 -25.59 6.88 3.55
CA VAL A 192 -25.20 6.30 2.25
C VAL A 192 -24.18 5.18 2.44
N ALA A 193 -23.20 5.36 3.34
CA ALA A 193 -22.22 4.32 3.66
C ALA A 193 -22.88 3.05 4.24
N ARG A 194 -23.92 3.17 5.07
CA ARG A 194 -24.67 2.00 5.57
C ARG A 194 -25.42 1.29 4.45
N THR A 195 -26.03 2.04 3.53
CA THR A 195 -26.71 1.49 2.35
C THR A 195 -25.72 0.74 1.46
N VAL A 196 -24.63 1.39 1.03
CA VAL A 196 -23.59 0.77 0.19
C VAL A 196 -23.07 -0.52 0.80
N PHE A 197 -22.76 -0.51 2.10
CA PHE A 197 -22.22 -1.70 2.75
C PHE A 197 -23.25 -2.82 2.89
N ARG A 198 -24.52 -2.49 3.17
CA ARG A 198 -25.61 -3.46 3.24
C ARG A 198 -25.84 -4.11 1.88
N ASP A 199 -25.89 -3.31 0.82
CA ASP A 199 -26.19 -3.80 -0.52
C ASP A 199 -25.05 -4.72 -1.01
N PHE A 200 -23.79 -4.38 -0.71
CA PHE A 200 -22.65 -5.29 -0.90
C PHE A 200 -22.80 -6.62 -0.14
N LEU A 201 -23.28 -6.62 1.10
CA LEU A 201 -23.50 -7.88 1.84
C LEU A 201 -24.59 -8.73 1.20
N VAL A 202 -25.61 -8.12 0.58
CA VAL A 202 -26.66 -8.83 -0.15
C VAL A 202 -26.10 -9.45 -1.44
N GLU A 203 -25.31 -8.69 -2.20
CA GLU A 203 -24.67 -9.20 -3.42
C GLU A 203 -23.66 -10.31 -3.10
N LEU A 204 -22.87 -10.17 -2.04
CA LEU A 204 -21.95 -11.21 -1.57
C LEU A 204 -22.69 -12.47 -1.12
N ASP A 205 -23.81 -12.33 -0.40
CA ASP A 205 -24.65 -13.47 -0.02
C ASP A 205 -25.21 -14.20 -1.24
N ALA A 206 -25.72 -13.45 -2.22
CA ALA A 206 -26.23 -14.00 -3.47
C ALA A 206 -25.12 -14.71 -4.27
N ARG A 207 -23.92 -14.11 -4.35
CA ARG A 207 -22.77 -14.69 -5.07
C ARG A 207 -22.25 -15.96 -4.40
N LEU A 208 -22.28 -16.01 -3.07
CA LEU A 208 -21.94 -17.21 -2.32
C LEU A 208 -23.00 -18.30 -2.53
N GLY A 209 -24.30 -17.98 -2.46
CA GLY A 209 -25.35 -18.98 -2.59
C GLY A 209 -25.13 -20.17 -1.64
N SER A 210 -24.89 -21.36 -2.22
CA SER A 210 -24.49 -22.57 -1.47
C SER A 210 -22.99 -22.83 -1.43
N ASP A 211 -22.20 -22.06 -2.16
CA ASP A 211 -20.76 -22.25 -2.32
C ASP A 211 -19.98 -21.83 -1.07
N ASP A 212 -18.79 -22.39 -0.93
CA ASP A 212 -17.91 -22.08 0.18
C ASP A 212 -17.20 -20.74 0.01
N PHE A 213 -16.95 -20.33 -1.23
CA PHE A 213 -16.19 -19.15 -1.62
C PHE A 213 -16.86 -18.41 -2.78
N VAL A 214 -16.46 -17.16 -3.00
CA VAL A 214 -16.82 -16.41 -4.22
C VAL A 214 -16.31 -17.15 -5.46
N GLY A 215 -15.18 -17.86 -5.36
CA GLY A 215 -14.68 -18.76 -6.40
C GLY A 215 -15.39 -20.13 -6.52
N GLY A 216 -16.49 -20.36 -5.79
CA GLY A 216 -17.17 -21.65 -5.74
C GLY A 216 -16.63 -22.55 -4.62
N GLU A 217 -16.14 -23.74 -4.97
CA GLU A 217 -15.59 -24.71 -4.00
C GLU A 217 -14.22 -24.31 -3.44
N SER A 218 -13.48 -23.44 -4.15
CA SER A 218 -12.14 -22.99 -3.75
C SER A 218 -12.02 -21.46 -3.84
N PRO A 219 -11.17 -20.82 -3.02
CA PRO A 219 -10.96 -19.37 -3.10
C PRO A 219 -10.46 -18.93 -4.47
N CYS A 220 -11.01 -17.82 -4.96
CA CYS A 220 -10.44 -17.03 -6.03
C CYS A 220 -9.87 -15.71 -5.48
N LEU A 221 -9.22 -14.89 -6.31
CA LEU A 221 -8.67 -13.61 -5.84
C LEU A 221 -9.76 -12.67 -5.27
N SER A 222 -10.96 -12.73 -5.85
CA SER A 222 -12.09 -11.90 -5.41
C SER A 222 -12.55 -12.17 -3.98
N ASP A 223 -12.34 -13.38 -3.45
CA ASP A 223 -12.59 -13.66 -2.03
C ASP A 223 -11.78 -12.73 -1.12
N PHE A 224 -10.48 -12.59 -1.40
CA PHE A 224 -9.58 -11.75 -0.60
C PHE A 224 -9.91 -10.25 -0.75
N CYS A 225 -10.30 -9.81 -1.95
CA CYS A 225 -10.81 -8.46 -2.21
C CYS A 225 -12.12 -8.17 -1.46
N CYS A 226 -13.05 -9.13 -1.43
CA CYS A 226 -14.32 -8.96 -0.72
C CYS A 226 -14.15 -9.01 0.80
N TYR A 227 -13.14 -9.75 1.30
CA TYR A 227 -12.94 -9.95 2.73
C TYR A 227 -12.39 -8.72 3.45
N HIS A 228 -11.43 -8.00 2.85
CA HIS A 228 -10.76 -6.92 3.57
C HIS A 228 -11.64 -5.72 4.01
N PRO A 229 -12.70 -5.28 3.27
CA PRO A 229 -13.61 -4.26 3.81
C PRO A 229 -14.45 -4.79 4.98
N ILE A 230 -14.78 -6.08 5.01
CA ILE A 230 -15.47 -6.72 6.16
C ILE A 230 -14.54 -6.81 7.36
N PHE A 231 -13.29 -7.21 7.16
CA PHE A 231 -12.24 -7.16 8.19
C PHE A 231 -12.12 -5.76 8.80
N LEU A 232 -12.08 -4.72 7.95
CA LEU A 232 -12.03 -3.33 8.39
C LEU A 232 -13.25 -2.94 9.21
N ALA A 233 -14.45 -3.27 8.71
CA ALA A 233 -15.70 -2.97 9.38
C ALA A 233 -15.79 -3.65 10.76
N LYS A 234 -15.32 -4.90 10.88
CA LYS A 234 -15.20 -5.60 12.18
C LYS A 234 -14.22 -4.89 13.10
N GLY A 235 -13.05 -4.49 12.59
CA GLY A 235 -12.02 -3.76 13.34
C GLY A 235 -12.51 -2.42 13.91
N PHE A 236 -13.47 -1.78 13.24
CA PHE A 236 -14.16 -0.57 13.71
C PHE A 236 -15.44 -0.85 14.50
N ASN A 237 -15.85 -2.10 14.70
CA ASN A 237 -17.16 -2.46 15.25
C ASN A 237 -18.33 -1.77 14.50
N ALA A 238 -18.17 -1.60 13.18
CA ALA A 238 -19.14 -0.97 12.29
C ALA A 238 -20.23 -1.96 11.84
N ILE A 239 -19.98 -3.26 11.98
CA ILE A 239 -20.92 -4.33 11.63
C ILE A 239 -21.15 -5.25 12.82
N LYS A 240 -22.41 -5.62 13.04
CA LYS A 240 -22.83 -6.60 14.05
C LYS A 240 -22.96 -7.98 13.42
N HIS A 241 -22.76 -9.02 14.22
CA HIS A 241 -22.95 -10.40 13.80
C HIS A 241 -24.34 -10.68 13.22
N SER A 242 -25.38 -10.01 13.73
CA SER A 242 -26.77 -10.14 13.27
C SER A 242 -27.02 -9.54 11.89
N GLN A 243 -26.12 -8.68 11.38
CA GLN A 243 -26.25 -8.07 10.05
C GLN A 243 -25.67 -8.94 8.93
N LEU A 244 -24.90 -9.96 9.28
CA LEU A 244 -24.36 -10.91 8.31
C LEU A 244 -25.38 -12.02 8.08
N SER A 245 -25.51 -12.53 6.86
CA SER A 245 -26.29 -13.74 6.59
C SER A 245 -25.56 -15.00 7.10
N PRO A 246 -26.22 -16.16 7.20
CA PRO A 246 -25.54 -17.42 7.53
C PRO A 246 -24.41 -17.78 6.56
N ALA A 247 -24.59 -17.57 5.25
CA ALA A 247 -23.57 -17.86 4.24
C ALA A 247 -22.36 -16.95 4.40
N VAL A 248 -22.57 -15.62 4.49
CA VAL A 248 -21.48 -14.64 4.69
C VAL A 248 -20.76 -14.89 6.01
N ARG A 249 -21.45 -15.26 7.10
CA ARG A 249 -20.79 -15.60 8.37
C ARG A 249 -19.86 -16.80 8.22
N SER A 250 -20.32 -17.85 7.55
CA SER A 250 -19.55 -19.07 7.34
C SER A 250 -18.34 -18.79 6.46
N TRP A 251 -18.53 -18.02 5.38
CA TRP A 251 -17.46 -17.57 4.50
C TRP A 251 -16.42 -16.69 5.22
N VAL A 252 -16.85 -15.69 6.01
CA VAL A 252 -15.93 -14.86 6.82
C VAL A 252 -15.09 -15.73 7.77
N LYS A 253 -15.71 -16.77 8.37
CA LYS A 253 -14.99 -17.71 9.23
C LYS A 253 -13.96 -18.52 8.43
N ARG A 254 -14.32 -19.02 7.24
CA ARG A 254 -13.41 -19.74 6.33
C ARG A 254 -12.22 -18.87 5.92
N MET A 255 -12.47 -17.62 5.49
CA MET A 255 -11.42 -16.67 5.13
C MET A 255 -10.47 -16.36 6.29
N ALA A 256 -11.01 -16.19 7.51
CA ALA A 256 -10.20 -15.88 8.69
C ALA A 256 -9.27 -17.04 9.11
N VAL A 257 -9.67 -18.31 8.90
CA VAL A 257 -8.86 -19.47 9.30
C VAL A 257 -7.77 -19.83 8.29
N LEU A 258 -7.75 -19.22 7.09
CA LEU A 258 -6.64 -19.38 6.13
C LEU A 258 -5.31 -18.96 6.76
N GLY A 259 -5.35 -17.93 7.62
CA GLY A 259 -4.17 -17.42 8.32
C GLY A 259 -3.15 -16.77 7.38
N TRP A 260 -2.03 -16.32 7.95
CA TRP A 260 -0.98 -15.61 7.20
C TRP A 260 0.14 -16.53 6.70
N GLY A 261 0.01 -17.85 6.86
CA GLY A 261 1.05 -18.82 6.53
C GLY A 261 2.33 -18.64 7.35
N HIS A 262 3.44 -19.14 6.80
CA HIS A 262 4.76 -19.01 7.40
C HIS A 262 5.32 -17.60 7.18
N HIS A 263 5.63 -16.91 8.28
CA HIS A 263 6.25 -15.60 8.21
C HIS A 263 7.20 -15.34 9.37
N ASP A 264 8.30 -14.65 9.07
CA ASP A 264 9.31 -14.26 10.06
C ASP A 264 9.46 -12.74 10.13
N PRO A 265 9.70 -12.16 11.31
CA PRO A 265 9.92 -10.73 11.45
C PRO A 265 11.23 -10.29 10.76
N VAL A 266 11.23 -9.11 10.14
CA VAL A 266 12.43 -8.46 9.60
C VAL A 266 12.44 -6.97 9.94
N THR A 267 13.63 -6.43 10.20
CA THR A 267 13.78 -5.00 10.47
C THR A 267 13.87 -4.19 9.18
N GLY A 268 13.50 -2.92 9.24
CA GLY A 268 13.64 -2.00 8.11
C GLY A 268 15.08 -1.87 7.60
N SER A 269 16.07 -1.87 8.49
CA SER A 269 17.49 -1.83 8.11
C SER A 269 17.92 -3.09 7.38
N THR A 270 17.54 -4.27 7.87
CA THR A 270 17.84 -5.54 7.16
C THR A 270 17.19 -5.56 5.78
N ALA A 271 15.98 -5.03 5.64
CA ALA A 271 15.31 -4.94 4.35
C ALA A 271 16.01 -3.99 3.36
N ILE A 272 16.55 -2.85 3.85
CA ILE A 272 17.42 -1.97 3.06
C ILE A 272 18.67 -2.70 2.60
N ASP A 273 19.33 -3.44 3.49
CA ASP A 273 20.54 -4.19 3.16
C ASP A 273 20.25 -5.24 2.08
N VAL A 274 19.10 -5.92 2.14
CA VAL A 274 18.64 -6.85 1.10
C VAL A 274 18.51 -6.14 -0.26
N ALA A 275 17.91 -4.95 -0.31
CA ALA A 275 17.80 -4.18 -1.55
C ALA A 275 19.18 -3.78 -2.08
N LYS A 276 20.05 -3.27 -1.21
CA LYS A 276 21.39 -2.79 -1.57
C LYS A 276 22.32 -3.88 -2.09
N GLN A 277 22.13 -5.12 -1.63
CA GLN A 277 22.91 -6.29 -2.03
C GLN A 277 22.30 -7.04 -3.23
N SER A 278 21.19 -6.53 -3.76
CA SER A 278 20.45 -7.12 -4.86
C SER A 278 20.52 -6.24 -6.10
N ASP A 279 20.53 -6.86 -7.28
CA ASP A 279 20.23 -6.16 -8.53
C ASP A 279 18.73 -6.28 -8.85
N PRO A 280 18.08 -5.23 -9.41
CA PRO A 280 16.71 -5.35 -9.87
C PRO A 280 16.58 -6.41 -10.96
N ARG A 281 15.40 -7.03 -11.07
CA ARG A 281 15.16 -8.02 -12.14
C ARG A 281 15.36 -7.40 -13.52
N ILE A 282 15.83 -8.23 -14.45
CA ILE A 282 15.93 -7.88 -15.86
C ILE A 282 14.52 -7.73 -16.41
N LEU A 283 14.23 -6.58 -17.00
CA LEU A 283 12.97 -6.32 -17.68
C LEU A 283 13.17 -6.62 -19.17
N THR A 284 12.29 -7.45 -19.74
CA THR A 284 12.31 -7.82 -21.16
C THR A 284 10.92 -7.62 -21.76
N GLY A 285 10.84 -7.23 -23.03
CA GLY A 285 9.59 -7.22 -23.81
C GLY A 285 9.19 -5.83 -24.29
N VAL A 286 7.96 -5.72 -24.81
CA VAL A 286 7.46 -4.50 -25.48
C VAL A 286 7.51 -3.28 -24.56
N GLY A 287 7.27 -3.46 -23.26
CA GLY A 287 7.25 -2.37 -22.30
C GLY A 287 8.58 -1.61 -22.16
N THR A 288 9.73 -2.26 -22.44
CA THR A 288 11.05 -1.60 -22.41
C THR A 288 11.34 -0.77 -23.65
N ASN A 289 10.50 -0.88 -24.68
CA ASN A 289 10.64 -0.15 -25.95
C ASN A 289 9.62 1.00 -26.09
N CYS A 290 8.87 1.32 -25.03
CA CYS A 290 7.92 2.43 -25.10
C CYS A 290 8.64 3.77 -25.27
N ALA A 291 8.00 4.73 -25.94
CA ALA A 291 8.64 5.98 -26.38
C ALA A 291 9.28 6.82 -25.26
N ASN A 292 8.78 6.67 -24.03
CA ASN A 292 9.23 7.45 -22.88
C ASN A 292 10.26 6.72 -22.01
N VAL A 293 10.67 5.50 -22.36
CA VAL A 293 11.74 4.80 -21.61
C VAL A 293 13.02 5.63 -21.61
N GLY A 294 13.69 5.69 -20.46
CA GLY A 294 14.85 6.53 -20.21
C GLY A 294 14.51 7.96 -19.80
N GLN A 295 13.26 8.40 -19.96
CA GLN A 295 12.84 9.71 -19.48
C GLN A 295 12.64 9.72 -17.98
N TRP A 296 12.79 10.89 -17.40
CA TRP A 296 12.47 11.13 -16.01
C TRP A 296 10.97 11.35 -15.85
N VAL A 297 10.34 10.62 -14.93
CA VAL A 297 8.88 10.63 -14.77
C VAL A 297 8.47 10.75 -13.30
N THR A 298 7.21 11.12 -13.10
CA THR A 298 6.47 10.88 -11.86
C THR A 298 5.43 9.78 -12.08
N VAL A 299 5.25 8.92 -11.09
CA VAL A 299 4.14 7.97 -11.02
C VAL A 299 3.32 8.31 -9.78
N THR A 300 2.04 8.65 -9.96
CA THR A 300 1.17 9.15 -8.89
C THR A 300 -0.13 8.36 -8.87
N PRO A 301 -0.64 7.92 -7.70
CA PRO A 301 -1.98 7.37 -7.65
C PRO A 301 -3.04 8.41 -8.03
N THR A 302 -4.11 8.01 -8.69
CA THR A 302 -5.17 8.94 -9.15
C THR A 302 -6.26 9.17 -8.11
N ASP A 303 -6.40 8.28 -7.13
CA ASP A 303 -7.40 8.32 -6.07
C ASP A 303 -6.84 8.88 -4.74
N THR A 304 -6.30 8.04 -3.86
CA THR A 304 -5.86 8.43 -2.51
C THR A 304 -4.34 8.41 -2.32
N GLY A 305 -3.83 9.19 -1.37
CA GLY A 305 -2.40 9.24 -1.07
C GLY A 305 -1.57 9.70 -2.28
N ARG A 306 -2.11 10.67 -3.05
CA ARG A 306 -1.58 11.23 -4.30
C ARG A 306 -0.23 11.96 -4.12
N VAL A 307 0.80 11.22 -3.76
CA VAL A 307 2.18 11.70 -3.68
C VAL A 307 2.96 11.11 -4.86
N PRO A 308 3.54 11.96 -5.71
CA PRO A 308 4.30 11.51 -6.87
C PRO A 308 5.55 10.77 -6.42
N VAL A 309 5.78 9.59 -7.00
CA VAL A 309 7.05 8.88 -6.90
C VAL A 309 7.86 9.17 -8.15
N THR A 310 9.09 9.64 -7.97
CA THR A 310 9.94 10.11 -9.05
C THR A 310 11.06 9.10 -9.35
N GLY A 311 11.34 8.90 -10.64
CA GLY A 311 12.43 8.04 -11.12
C GLY A 311 12.58 8.07 -12.64
N THR A 312 13.49 7.25 -13.17
CA THR A 312 13.66 7.06 -14.61
C THR A 312 12.72 5.96 -15.08
N LEU A 313 11.88 6.20 -16.09
CA LEU A 313 11.03 5.15 -16.66
C LEU A 313 11.89 4.08 -17.32
N VAL A 314 11.76 2.82 -16.89
CA VAL A 314 12.54 1.70 -17.45
C VAL A 314 11.68 0.66 -18.16
N SER A 315 10.38 0.61 -17.85
CA SER A 315 9.41 -0.19 -18.61
C SER A 315 8.00 0.33 -18.39
N GLN A 316 7.16 0.28 -19.42
CA GLN A 316 5.73 0.51 -19.30
C GLN A 316 4.94 -0.26 -20.37
N ASP A 317 4.02 -1.11 -19.93
CA ASP A 317 3.06 -1.81 -20.80
C ASP A 317 1.61 -1.49 -20.37
N GLU A 318 0.65 -2.30 -20.82
CA GLU A 318 -0.79 -2.13 -20.51
C GLU A 318 -1.13 -2.39 -19.03
N ARG A 319 -0.31 -3.16 -18.32
CA ARG A 319 -0.56 -3.61 -16.94
C ARG A 319 0.35 -2.96 -15.92
N ARG A 320 1.60 -2.65 -16.27
CA ARG A 320 2.66 -2.28 -15.33
C ARG A 320 3.44 -1.04 -15.79
N THR A 321 3.79 -0.19 -14.84
CA THR A 321 4.81 0.87 -14.98
C THR A 321 5.95 0.57 -14.03
N VAL A 322 7.18 0.65 -14.50
CA VAL A 322 8.39 0.42 -13.70
C VAL A 322 9.32 1.62 -13.85
N ILE A 323 9.71 2.18 -12.71
CA ILE A 323 10.71 3.26 -12.66
C ILE A 323 11.95 2.79 -11.91
N ALA A 324 13.13 3.18 -12.37
CA ALA A 324 14.38 3.02 -11.66
C ALA A 324 14.62 4.21 -10.73
N ARG A 325 15.04 3.88 -9.50
CA ARG A 325 15.50 4.84 -8.49
C ARG A 325 16.85 4.39 -7.98
N ARG A 326 17.75 5.34 -7.70
CA ARG A 326 19.08 5.04 -7.16
C ARG A 326 19.41 5.97 -6.00
N SER A 327 19.92 5.40 -4.90
CA SER A 327 20.59 6.16 -3.84
C SER A 327 21.72 5.35 -3.21
N ASP A 328 22.61 6.01 -2.48
CA ASP A 328 23.71 5.34 -1.77
C ASP A 328 23.21 4.42 -0.64
N ASP A 329 22.01 4.70 -0.11
CA ASP A 329 21.39 3.95 0.99
C ASP A 329 20.87 2.59 0.54
N VAL A 330 20.23 2.51 -0.65
CA VAL A 330 19.53 1.28 -1.10
C VAL A 330 20.06 0.71 -2.42
N GLY A 331 21.03 1.36 -3.07
CA GLY A 331 21.51 0.96 -4.39
C GLY A 331 20.52 1.33 -5.50
N LEU A 332 20.52 0.55 -6.59
CA LEU A 332 19.56 0.68 -7.68
C LEU A 332 18.33 -0.18 -7.36
N CYS A 333 17.14 0.41 -7.37
CA CYS A 333 15.88 -0.31 -7.22
C CYS A 333 14.96 -0.06 -8.41
N HIS A 334 14.18 -1.07 -8.78
CA HIS A 334 13.01 -0.90 -9.63
C HIS A 334 11.76 -0.79 -8.78
N VAL A 335 10.98 0.27 -8.96
CA VAL A 335 9.69 0.46 -8.30
C VAL A 335 8.58 0.22 -9.30
N HIS A 336 7.74 -0.76 -9.01
CA HIS A 336 6.68 -1.28 -9.86
C HIS A 336 5.32 -0.76 -9.37
N PHE A 337 4.52 -0.31 -10.32
CA PHE A 337 3.14 0.16 -10.10
C PHE A 337 2.22 -0.49 -11.13
N PRO A 338 0.96 -0.80 -10.78
CA PRO A 338 -0.04 -1.11 -11.79
C PRO A 338 -0.32 0.13 -12.66
N ARG A 339 -0.73 -0.08 -13.91
CA ARG A 339 -1.19 1.01 -14.80
C ARG A 339 -2.54 1.56 -14.36
N LEU A 340 -3.46 0.67 -14.01
CA LEU A 340 -4.78 1.05 -13.53
C LEU A 340 -4.65 1.77 -12.18
N GLY A 341 -5.28 2.94 -12.06
CA GLY A 341 -5.25 3.75 -10.82
C GLY A 341 -4.03 4.63 -10.64
N PHE A 342 -3.14 4.71 -11.65
CA PHE A 342 -1.92 5.51 -11.60
C PHE A 342 -1.72 6.37 -12.86
N GLU A 343 -1.29 7.61 -12.66
CA GLU A 343 -0.82 8.48 -13.72
C GLU A 343 0.71 8.44 -13.80
N CYS A 344 1.26 8.40 -15.01
CA CYS A 344 2.69 8.46 -15.27
C CYS A 344 2.96 9.66 -16.18
N LEU A 345 3.67 10.68 -15.67
CA LEU A 345 3.91 11.94 -16.37
C LEU A 345 5.42 12.20 -16.47
N THR A 346 5.90 12.52 -17.68
CA THR A 346 7.27 12.97 -17.91
C THR A 346 7.51 14.31 -17.22
N ILE A 347 8.65 14.42 -16.53
CA ILE A 347 9.13 15.70 -15.99
C ILE A 347 9.94 16.38 -17.10
N SER A 348 9.39 17.46 -17.64
CA SER A 348 10.05 18.32 -18.63
C SER A 348 11.13 19.19 -18.02
#